data_AF-A0A349M8L9-F1
#
_entry.id   AF-A0A349M8L9-F1
#
_cell.length_a   1.000
_cell.length_b   1.000
_cell.length_c   1.000
_cell.angle_alpha   90.00
_cell.angle_beta   90.00
_cell.angle_gamma   90.00
#
_symmetry.space_group_name_H-M   'P 1'
#
loop_
_entity.id
_entity.type
_entity.pdbx_description
1 polymer ?
#
loop_
_entity_poly.entity_id
_entity_poly.type
_entity_poly.pdbx_seq_one_letter_code
_entity_poly.pdbx_strand_id
1 'polypeptide(L)' 'RLHVVTPQQSLSDVLPLMAGRDVNQLPVVQNDALVGIVSRDAIVHYLEIRRSLGVDTSKSDAHNQLHNAA' A
#
# COMPACT_ATOMS: atom_id res chain seq x y z
N ARG A 1 18.62 7.61 10.09
CA ARG A 1 19.07 6.48 9.23
C ARG A 1 18.14 6.43 8.03
N LEU A 2 18.68 6.55 6.81
CA LEU A 2 17.87 6.48 5.59
C LEU A 2 17.28 5.06 5.47
N HIS A 3 15.96 4.98 5.28
CA HIS A 3 15.29 3.74 4.92
C HIS A 3 14.89 3.85 3.45
N VAL A 4 15.13 2.78 2.71
CA VAL A 4 14.74 2.65 1.31
C VAL A 4 13.85 1.42 1.17
N VAL A 5 13.04 1.41 0.13
CA VAL A 5 12.18 0.28 -0.24
C VAL A 5 12.52 -0.17 -1.66
N THR A 6 12.08 -1.36 -2.05
CA THR A 6 12.23 -1.87 -3.42
C THR A 6 10.91 -1.80 -4.18
N PRO A 7 10.92 -1.78 -5.53
CA PRO A 7 9.69 -1.79 -6.34
C PRO A 7 8.82 -3.03 -6.14
N GLN A 8 9.36 -4.11 -5.59
CA GLN A 8 8.65 -5.38 -5.37
C GLN A 8 7.91 -5.42 -4.03
N GLN A 9 8.18 -4.48 -3.12
CA GLN A 9 7.49 -4.43 -1.82
C GLN A 9 6.05 -3.95 -1.99
N SER A 10 5.12 -4.59 -1.28
CA SER A 10 3.72 -4.20 -1.31
C SER A 10 3.48 -2.94 -0.47
N LEU A 11 2.41 -2.20 -0.74
CA LEU A 11 2.03 -1.06 0.12
C LEU A 11 1.76 -1.50 1.57
N SER A 12 1.28 -2.73 1.80
CA SER A 12 1.13 -3.30 3.14
C SER A 12 2.46 -3.45 3.89
N ASP A 13 3.58 -3.65 3.18
CA ASP A 13 4.92 -3.72 3.79
C ASP A 13 5.50 -2.32 4.03
N VAL A 14 5.18 -1.36 3.15
CA VAL A 14 5.72 -0.01 3.16
C VAL A 14 5.05 0.89 4.21
N LEU A 15 3.73 0.81 4.36
CA LEU A 15 2.96 1.67 5.26
C LEU A 15 3.38 1.57 6.74
N PRO A 16 3.65 0.38 7.31
CA PRO A 16 4.17 0.27 8.68
C PRO A 16 5.52 0.97 8.88
N LEU A 17 6.37 1.01 7.85
CA LEU A 17 7.67 1.72 7.92
C LEU A 17 7.48 3.23 8.03
N MET A 18 6.49 3.79 7.33
CA MET A 18 6.13 5.21 7.42
C MET A 18 5.54 5.57 8.79
N ALA A 19 4.65 4.74 9.32
CA ALA A 19 4.00 4.98 10.61
C ALA A 19 4.97 4.80 11.79
N GLY A 20 5.72 3.70 11.82
CA GLY A 20 6.61 3.36 12.94
C GLY A 20 7.85 4.25 13.06
N ARG A 21 8.13 5.10 12.06
CA ARG A 21 9.35 5.93 12.02
C ARG A 21 9.08 7.41 11.78
N ASP A 22 7.80 7.81 11.69
CA ASP A 22 7.38 9.17 11.37
C ASP A 22 8.07 9.73 10.10
N VAL A 23 8.14 8.91 9.05
CA VAL A 23 8.70 9.30 7.75
C VAL A 23 7.59 9.45 6.73
N ASN A 24 7.60 10.59 6.03
CA ASN A 24 6.59 10.92 5.02
C ASN A 24 6.99 10.48 3.60
N GLN A 25 8.25 10.11 3.40
CA GLN A 25 8.80 9.73 2.11
C GLN A 25 9.78 8.58 2.26
N LEU A 26 9.76 7.67 1.29
CA LEU A 26 10.66 6.53 1.19
C LEU A 26 11.24 6.48 -0.23
N PRO A 27 12.59 6.56 -0.40
CA PRO A 27 13.23 6.33 -1.68
C PRO A 27 13.04 4.88 -2.11
N VAL A 28 12.78 4.68 -3.40
CA VAL A 28 12.65 3.36 -4.02
C VAL A 28 13.97 3.05 -4.74
N VAL A 29 14.64 1.98 -4.34
CA VAL A 29 15.96 1.57 -4.86
C VAL A 29 15.86 0.19 -5.49
N GLN A 30 16.48 0.01 -6.66
CA GLN A 30 16.63 -1.29 -7.33
C GLN A 30 18.00 -1.35 -7.99
N ASN A 31 18.72 -2.47 -7.83
CA ASN A 31 20.06 -2.68 -8.38
C ASN A 31 21.02 -1.53 -8.05
N ASP A 32 21.04 -1.11 -6.77
CA ASP A 32 21.84 0.01 -6.25
C ASP A 32 21.56 1.38 -6.88
N ALA A 33 20.49 1.51 -7.67
CA ALA A 33 20.06 2.77 -8.27
C ALA A 33 18.77 3.29 -7.62
N LEU A 34 18.69 4.60 -7.40
CA LEU A 34 17.45 5.29 -7.04
C LEU A 34 16.54 5.32 -8.26
N VAL A 35 15.39 4.65 -8.18
CA VAL A 35 14.44 4.54 -9.30
C VAL A 35 13.14 5.31 -9.07
N GLY A 36 12.92 5.83 -7.85
CA GLY A 36 11.74 6.64 -7.56
C GLY A 36 11.61 7.01 -6.09
N ILE A 37 10.47 7.62 -5.76
CA ILE A 37 10.09 8.00 -4.40
C ILE A 37 8.62 7.64 -4.20
N VAL A 38 8.31 7.10 -3.03
CA VAL A 38 6.93 6.96 -2.53
C VAL A 38 6.73 7.96 -1.39
N SER A 39 5.70 8.80 -1.50
CA SER A 39 5.28 9.71 -0.43
C SER A 39 3.93 9.26 0.14
N ARG A 40 3.68 9.64 1.41
CA ARG A 40 2.39 9.42 2.06
C ARG A 40 1.24 10.02 1.24
N ASP A 41 1.42 11.24 0.75
CA ASP A 41 0.41 11.95 -0.05
C ASP A 41 0.11 11.23 -1.36
N ALA A 42 1.14 10.70 -2.04
CA ALA A 42 0.95 9.92 -3.26
C ALA A 42 0.14 8.64 -3.00
N ILE A 43 0.36 7.98 -1.85
CA ILE A 43 -0.43 6.80 -1.46
C ILE A 43 -1.88 7.18 -1.18
N VAL A 44 -2.12 8.26 -0.43
CA VAL A 44 -3.48 8.73 -0.12
C VAL A 44 -4.22 9.06 -1.42
N HIS A 45 -3.60 9.84 -2.30
CA HIS A 45 -4.18 10.21 -3.59
C HIS A 45 -4.47 8.99 -4.47
N TYR A 46 -3.55 8.02 -4.50
CA TYR A 46 -3.76 6.76 -5.21
C TYR A 46 -4.99 5.99 -4.69
N LEU A 47 -5.16 5.89 -3.37
CA LEU A 47 -6.31 5.23 -2.76
C LEU A 47 -7.62 5.98 -3.02
N GLU A 48 -7.60 7.31 -3.03
CA GLU A 48 -8.75 8.13 -3.41
C GLU A 48 -9.19 7.87 -4.86
N ILE A 49 -8.24 7.88 -5.80
CA ILE A 49 -8.51 7.55 -7.21
C ILE A 49 -9.10 6.14 -7.34
N ARG A 50 -8.51 5.15 -6.64
CA ARG A 50 -8.99 3.76 -6.69
C ARG A 50 -10.42 3.62 -6.18
N ARG A 51 -10.76 4.35 -5.11
CA ARG A 51 -12.13 4.41 -4.58
C ARG A 51 -13.10 5.09 -5.54
N SER A 52 -12.72 6.23 -6.14
CA SER A 52 -13.60 6.93 -7.09
C SER A 52 -13.89 6.11 -8.36
N LEU A 53 -13.02 5.16 -8.69
CA LEU A 53 -13.16 4.25 -9.82
C LEU A 53 -13.91 2.95 -9.47
N GLY A 54 -14.37 2.77 -8.23
CA GLY A 54 -15.10 1.56 -7.81
C GLY A 54 -14.25 0.29 -7.79
N VAL A 55 -12.93 0.40 -7.63
CA VAL A 55 -11.99 -0.73 -7.70
C VAL A 55 -11.90 -1.52 -6.38
N ASP A 56 -12.67 -1.13 -5.35
CA ASP A 56 -12.79 -1.90 -4.11
C ASP A 56 -13.78 -3.07 -4.29
N THR A 57 -13.35 -4.13 -4.98
CA THR A 57 -13.98 -5.45 -4.91
C THR A 57 -13.23 -6.35 -3.94
N SER A 58 -13.81 -6.49 -2.75
CA SER A 58 -13.81 -7.69 -1.91
C SER A 58 -12.48 -8.46 -1.73
N LYS A 59 -11.86 -8.29 -0.56
CA LYS A 59 -11.51 -9.50 0.20
C LYS A 59 -12.77 -9.97 0.92
N SER A 60 -13.17 -11.20 0.58
CA SER A 60 -14.12 -12.09 1.26
C SER A 60 -15.60 -12.10 0.83
N ASP A 61 -15.83 -12.76 -0.31
CA ASP A 61 -16.93 -13.72 -0.51
C ASP A 61 -16.87 -14.94 0.44
N ALA A 62 -16.14 -14.88 1.55
CA ALA A 62 -15.86 -16.03 2.43
C ALA A 62 -16.65 -16.03 3.76
N HIS A 63 -17.44 -14.97 4.07
CA HIS A 63 -18.23 -14.93 5.31
C HIS A 63 -19.76 -14.98 5.11
N ASN A 64 -20.25 -15.03 3.86
CA ASN A 64 -21.69 -15.04 3.57
C ASN A 64 -22.25 -16.41 3.15
N GLN A 65 -21.46 -17.49 3.24
CA GLN A 65 -21.88 -18.85 2.85
C GLN A 65 -22.38 -19.72 4.03
N LEU A 66 -22.28 -19.24 5.28
CA LEU A 66 -22.73 -20.00 6.46
C LEU A 66 -24.12 -19.58 6.99
N HIS A 67 -24.76 -18.55 6.43
CA HIS A 67 -26.05 -18.04 6.93
C HIS A 67 -27.30 -18.47 6.13
N ASN A 68 -27.14 -19.18 5.00
CA ASN A 68 -28.27 -19.62 4.16
C ASN A 68 -28.60 -21.12 4.27
N ALA A 69 -28.09 -21.79 5.31
CA ALA A 69 -28.47 -23.16 5.66
C ALA A 69 -29.08 -23.17 7.06
N ALA A 70 -30.25 -22.56 7.21
CA ALA A 70 -31.16 -22.73 8.35
C ALA A 70 -32.60 -22.54 7.88
#